data_AF-A0AA88S3V6-F1
#
_entry.id   AF-A0AA88S3V6-F1
#
_cell.length_a   1.000
_cell.length_b   1.000
_cell.length_c   1.000
_cell.angle_alpha   90.00
_cell.angle_beta   90.00
_cell.angle_gamma   90.00
#
_symmetry.space_group_name_H-M   'P 1'
#
loop_
_entity.id
_entity.type
_entity.pdbx_description
1 polymer ?
#
loop_
_entity_poly.entity_id
_entity_poly.type
_entity_poly.pdbx_seq_one_letter_code
_entity_poly.pdbx_strand_id
1 'polypeptide(L)'
;VTFSDQSTYDAKVVGFDQDKDVAVLRIDAPKEKLRPIPIGMSADLLVGQKVYAIGNPFGLDHTLTTGVISGLRREISSAATGRPIQDVIQTDAAINPGNSGGPLLDSAGSLIGINTAIYSPSGASSGVGFSIPVDTVGGIVDQLVQFGKVTRPILGIKFAPDQSVEQLGVSGVLVLDAPASGPAGKAGLRPTKRDAYGRLVLGDIITSVNGKKVNNGSDLYRILDQCKVGEKVLTHSSTAALSSF
;
A
#
# COMPACT_ATOMS: atom_id res chain seq x y z
N VAL A 1 -2.93 -24.61 -2.10
CA VAL A 1 -3.81 -24.12 -1.02
C VAL A 1 -4.44 -25.33 -0.35
N THR A 2 -4.43 -25.38 0.97
CA THR A 2 -5.02 -26.48 1.76
C THR A 2 -6.26 -25.96 2.46
N PHE A 3 -7.37 -26.69 2.36
CA PHE A 3 -8.64 -26.36 2.98
C PHE A 3 -8.74 -26.88 4.41
N SER A 4 -9.77 -26.45 5.15
CA SER A 4 -10.04 -26.91 6.52
C SER A 4 -10.33 -28.40 6.64
N ASP A 5 -10.74 -29.06 5.54
CA ASP A 5 -10.93 -30.52 5.45
C ASP A 5 -9.62 -31.27 5.09
N GLN A 6 -8.48 -30.57 5.11
CA GLN A 6 -7.14 -31.05 4.74
C GLN A 6 -6.96 -31.42 3.26
N SER A 7 -7.97 -31.21 2.41
CA SER A 7 -7.79 -31.36 0.97
C SER A 7 -6.89 -30.25 0.41
N THR A 8 -5.98 -30.63 -0.49
CA THR A 8 -5.00 -29.72 -1.08
C THR A 8 -5.24 -29.58 -2.57
N TYR A 9 -5.15 -28.34 -3.05
CA TYR A 9 -5.34 -27.98 -4.45
C TYR A 9 -4.17 -27.13 -4.94
N ASP A 10 -3.72 -27.40 -6.17
CA ASP A 10 -2.79 -26.53 -6.87
C ASP A 10 -3.44 -25.16 -7.13
N ALA A 11 -2.65 -24.12 -6.93
CA ALA A 11 -3.08 -22.74 -7.07
C ALA A 11 -2.36 -22.08 -8.23
N LYS A 12 -3.12 -21.45 -9.12
CA LYS A 12 -2.62 -20.60 -10.19
C LYS A 12 -2.76 -19.14 -9.78
N VAL A 13 -1.72 -18.36 -9.99
CA VAL A 13 -1.78 -16.91 -9.77
C VAL A 13 -2.69 -16.31 -10.85
N VAL A 14 -3.74 -15.62 -10.41
CA VAL A 14 -4.59 -14.79 -11.29
C VAL A 14 -3.91 -13.45 -11.53
N GLY A 15 -3.37 -12.86 -10.46
CA GLY A 15 -2.62 -11.62 -10.47
C GLY A 15 -2.34 -11.15 -9.05
N PHE A 16 -1.56 -10.08 -8.92
CA PHE A 16 -1.23 -9.48 -7.64
C PHE A 16 -0.95 -7.98 -7.79
N ASP A 17 -1.02 -7.30 -6.66
CA ASP A 17 -0.72 -5.89 -6.48
C ASP A 17 0.32 -5.73 -5.38
N GLN A 18 1.56 -5.48 -5.78
CA GLN A 18 2.69 -5.38 -4.85
C GLN A 18 2.62 -4.13 -3.97
N ASP A 19 2.05 -3.02 -4.46
CA ASP A 19 2.02 -1.78 -3.68
C ASP A 19 1.04 -1.87 -2.52
N LYS A 20 0.01 -2.72 -2.62
CA LYS A 20 -1.02 -2.93 -1.59
C LYS A 20 -0.97 -4.30 -0.94
N ASP A 21 0.01 -5.14 -1.29
CA ASP A 21 0.22 -6.47 -0.72
C ASP A 21 -1.02 -7.39 -0.81
N VAL A 22 -1.66 -7.41 -1.99
CA VAL A 22 -2.84 -8.25 -2.28
C VAL A 22 -2.55 -9.15 -3.47
N ALA A 23 -2.87 -10.43 -3.35
CA ALA A 23 -2.77 -11.40 -4.44
C ALA A 23 -4.06 -12.22 -4.56
N VAL A 24 -4.41 -12.57 -5.80
CA VAL A 24 -5.55 -13.45 -6.09
C VAL A 24 -5.02 -14.75 -6.69
N LEU A 25 -5.43 -15.86 -6.07
CA LEU A 25 -5.16 -17.20 -6.54
C LEU A 25 -6.45 -17.84 -7.05
N ARG A 26 -6.30 -18.70 -8.05
CA ARG A 26 -7.36 -19.57 -8.57
C ARG A 26 -6.99 -21.02 -8.29
N ILE A 27 -7.96 -21.75 -7.78
CA ILE A 27 -7.89 -23.19 -7.53
C ILE A 27 -9.01 -23.88 -8.28
N ASP A 28 -8.83 -25.17 -8.56
CA ASP A 28 -9.86 -26.02 -9.17
C ASP A 28 -10.36 -27.01 -8.10
N ALA A 29 -11.42 -26.61 -7.40
CA ALA A 29 -12.00 -27.36 -6.29
C ALA A 29 -13.53 -27.49 -6.46
N PRO A 30 -14.16 -28.56 -5.96
CA PRO A 30 -15.61 -28.71 -5.97
C PRO A 30 -16.30 -27.52 -5.29
N LYS A 31 -17.36 -26.98 -5.91
CA LYS A 31 -18.05 -25.77 -5.43
C LYS A 31 -18.63 -25.96 -4.02
N GLU A 32 -19.01 -27.17 -3.68
CA GLU A 32 -19.59 -27.56 -2.39
C GLU A 32 -18.58 -27.40 -1.24
N LYS A 33 -17.27 -27.40 -1.55
CA LYS A 33 -16.20 -27.13 -0.60
C LYS A 33 -15.84 -25.65 -0.50
N LEU A 34 -16.33 -24.81 -1.39
CA LEU A 34 -16.05 -23.38 -1.42
C LEU A 34 -17.12 -22.63 -0.64
N ARG A 35 -16.75 -22.10 0.53
CA ARG A 35 -17.59 -21.18 1.29
C ARG A 35 -17.03 -19.76 1.15
N PRO A 36 -17.64 -18.90 0.32
CA PRO A 36 -17.24 -17.49 0.25
C PRO A 36 -17.35 -16.83 1.63
N ILE A 37 -16.35 -16.03 1.98
CA ILE A 37 -16.36 -15.26 3.22
C ILE A 37 -17.38 -14.12 3.09
N PRO A 38 -18.23 -13.87 4.10
CA PRO A 38 -19.09 -12.69 4.11
C PRO A 38 -18.24 -11.42 4.05
N ILE A 39 -18.60 -10.49 3.17
CA ILE A 39 -17.88 -9.23 2.99
C ILE A 39 -18.58 -8.13 3.78
N GLY A 40 -17.83 -7.45 4.64
CA GLY A 40 -18.31 -6.30 5.41
C GLY A 40 -17.99 -4.97 4.73
N MET A 41 -17.92 -3.91 5.54
CA MET A 41 -17.49 -2.58 5.13
C MET A 41 -16.38 -2.10 6.04
N SER A 42 -15.39 -1.40 5.49
CA SER A 42 -14.31 -0.80 6.30
C SER A 42 -14.47 0.70 6.53
N ALA A 43 -15.27 1.38 5.70
CA ALA A 43 -15.45 2.83 5.75
C ALA A 43 -16.16 3.35 7.03
N ASP A 44 -16.97 2.52 7.68
CA ASP A 44 -17.76 2.87 8.87
C ASP A 44 -17.25 2.24 10.17
N LEU A 45 -16.05 1.64 10.13
CA LEU A 45 -15.41 1.07 11.31
C LEU A 45 -15.16 2.12 12.38
N LEU A 46 -15.19 1.68 13.64
CA LEU A 46 -14.96 2.50 14.81
C LEU A 46 -13.90 1.85 15.71
N VAL A 47 -13.00 2.70 16.21
CA VAL A 47 -12.02 2.29 17.24
C VAL A 47 -12.78 1.75 18.45
N GLY A 48 -12.31 0.61 18.99
CA GLY A 48 -12.93 -0.10 20.10
C GLY A 48 -13.89 -1.22 19.68
N GLN A 49 -14.27 -1.33 18.40
CA GLN A 49 -15.03 -2.50 17.91
C GLN A 49 -14.21 -3.78 18.07
N LYS A 50 -14.87 -4.86 18.50
CA LYS A 50 -14.24 -6.19 18.62
C LYS A 50 -13.87 -6.72 17.25
N VAL A 51 -12.71 -7.36 17.17
CA VAL A 51 -12.25 -8.02 15.96
C VAL A 51 -11.73 -9.43 16.24
N TYR A 52 -11.77 -10.25 15.21
CA TYR A 52 -11.33 -11.64 15.22
C TYR A 52 -10.36 -11.84 14.06
N ALA A 53 -9.12 -12.16 14.34
CA ALA A 53 -8.12 -12.49 13.32
C ALA A 53 -7.96 -14.01 13.26
N ILE A 54 -8.12 -14.57 12.06
CA ILE A 54 -7.95 -16.00 11.82
C ILE A 54 -6.76 -16.19 10.88
N GLY A 55 -5.91 -17.16 11.19
CA GLY A 55 -4.71 -17.46 10.41
C GLY A 55 -4.19 -18.86 10.69
N ASN A 56 -3.01 -19.17 10.17
CA ASN A 56 -2.27 -20.38 10.49
C ASN A 56 -0.85 -20.01 10.96
N PRO A 57 -0.71 -19.34 12.11
CA PRO A 57 0.60 -19.08 12.69
C PRO A 57 1.26 -20.39 13.07
N PHE A 58 2.52 -20.56 12.65
CA PHE A 58 3.36 -21.73 12.98
C PHE A 58 2.91 -23.08 12.40
N GLY A 59 1.92 -23.12 11.50
CA GLY A 59 1.47 -24.37 10.86
C GLY A 59 0.63 -25.29 11.76
N LEU A 60 0.14 -24.78 12.90
CA LEU A 60 -0.53 -25.52 13.97
C LEU A 60 -2.06 -25.57 13.84
N ASP A 61 -2.59 -25.72 12.62
CA ASP A 61 -4.01 -25.51 12.27
C ASP A 61 -4.47 -24.03 12.36
N HIS A 62 -5.76 -23.81 12.08
CA HIS A 62 -6.39 -22.48 12.15
C HIS A 62 -6.33 -21.94 13.58
N THR A 63 -5.62 -20.83 13.77
CA THR A 63 -5.59 -20.08 15.03
C THR A 63 -6.56 -18.92 14.97
N LEU A 64 -7.22 -18.66 16.08
CA LEU A 64 -8.04 -17.48 16.31
C LEU A 64 -7.36 -16.59 17.36
N THR A 65 -7.19 -15.31 17.05
CA THR A 65 -6.85 -14.28 18.03
C THR A 65 -7.94 -13.21 18.05
N THR A 66 -8.14 -12.60 19.22
CA THR A 66 -9.20 -11.61 19.42
C THR A 66 -8.62 -10.33 19.95
N GLY A 67 -9.22 -9.22 19.59
CA GLY A 67 -8.84 -7.90 20.09
C GLY A 67 -9.89 -6.86 19.72
N VAL A 68 -9.45 -5.63 19.57
CA VAL A 68 -10.26 -4.52 19.10
C VAL A 68 -9.58 -3.81 17.94
N ILE A 69 -10.35 -2.96 17.25
CA ILE A 69 -9.78 -1.91 16.40
C ILE A 69 -9.10 -0.90 17.32
N SER A 70 -7.77 -0.83 17.27
CA SER A 70 -6.96 0.10 18.08
C SER A 70 -6.70 1.41 17.36
N GLY A 71 -6.90 1.45 16.04
CA GLY A 71 -6.72 2.65 15.23
C GLY A 71 -7.20 2.44 13.80
N LEU A 72 -7.57 3.54 13.16
CA LEU A 72 -8.01 3.58 11.76
C LEU A 72 -7.20 4.62 11.02
N ARG A 73 -7.17 4.52 9.68
CA ARG A 73 -6.47 5.49 8.81
C ARG A 73 -4.99 5.59 9.15
N ARG A 74 -4.37 4.45 9.47
CA ARG A 74 -2.92 4.38 9.66
C ARG A 74 -2.23 4.23 8.30
N GLU A 75 -0.96 4.57 8.27
CA GLU A 75 -0.07 4.36 7.13
C GLU A 75 1.02 3.37 7.56
N ILE A 76 1.28 2.37 6.72
CA ILE A 76 2.43 1.47 6.84
C ILE A 76 3.17 1.42 5.52
N SER A 77 4.45 1.06 5.52
CA SER A 77 5.20 0.84 4.28
C SER A 77 4.96 -0.58 3.77
N SER A 78 4.65 -0.72 2.48
CA SER A 78 4.62 -2.02 1.79
C SER A 78 5.99 -2.69 1.91
N ALA A 79 6.03 -3.90 2.46
CA ALA A 79 7.25 -4.68 2.55
C ALA A 79 7.81 -5.05 1.16
N ALA A 80 6.96 -5.12 0.13
CA ALA A 80 7.34 -5.50 -1.22
C ALA A 80 7.93 -4.34 -2.04
N THR A 81 7.44 -3.12 -1.85
CA THR A 81 7.76 -1.98 -2.73
C THR A 81 8.28 -0.74 -2.00
N GLY A 82 8.14 -0.69 -0.68
CA GLY A 82 8.42 0.50 0.13
C GLY A 82 7.38 1.62 -0.04
N ARG A 83 6.39 1.48 -0.95
CA ARG A 83 5.32 2.47 -1.08
C ARG A 83 4.39 2.44 0.12
N PRO A 84 3.84 3.57 0.55
CA PRO A 84 2.91 3.60 1.67
C PRO A 84 1.58 2.94 1.32
N ILE A 85 1.11 2.06 2.20
CA ILE A 85 -0.24 1.51 2.24
C ILE A 85 -1.04 2.38 3.21
N GLN A 86 -1.94 3.16 2.63
CA GLN A 86 -2.86 4.06 3.33
C GLN A 86 -4.06 3.30 3.89
N ASP A 87 -4.75 3.95 4.82
CA ASP A 87 -6.03 3.51 5.38
C ASP A 87 -6.00 2.13 6.06
N VAL A 88 -4.82 1.66 6.50
CA VAL A 88 -4.73 0.37 7.19
C VAL A 88 -5.40 0.42 8.56
N ILE A 89 -6.04 -0.69 8.91
CA ILE A 89 -6.70 -0.92 10.19
C ILE A 89 -5.64 -1.40 11.17
N GLN A 90 -5.56 -0.76 12.33
CA GLN A 90 -4.69 -1.19 13.43
C GLN A 90 -5.50 -1.97 14.46
N THR A 91 -4.95 -3.09 14.95
CA THR A 91 -5.56 -3.93 15.98
C THR A 91 -4.53 -4.39 17.02
N ASP A 92 -5.00 -4.65 18.23
CA ASP A 92 -4.27 -5.31 19.30
C ASP A 92 -4.52 -6.82 19.38
N ALA A 93 -5.38 -7.36 18.51
CA ALA A 93 -5.47 -8.80 18.29
C ALA A 93 -4.08 -9.32 17.92
N ALA A 94 -3.65 -10.42 18.53
CA ALA A 94 -2.30 -10.92 18.31
C ALA A 94 -2.11 -11.33 16.84
N ILE A 95 -1.30 -10.55 16.11
CA ILE A 95 -0.89 -10.84 14.73
C ILE A 95 0.56 -11.35 14.77
N ASN A 96 0.80 -12.52 14.19
CA ASN A 96 2.12 -13.15 14.13
C ASN A 96 2.37 -13.69 12.71
N PRO A 97 3.62 -14.03 12.35
CA PRO A 97 3.91 -14.77 11.13
C PRO A 97 2.97 -15.99 10.98
N GLY A 98 2.31 -16.08 9.82
CA GLY A 98 1.28 -17.07 9.51
C GLY A 98 -0.18 -16.60 9.70
N ASN A 99 -0.40 -15.42 10.29
CA ASN A 99 -1.69 -14.72 10.16
C ASN A 99 -1.76 -13.90 8.85
N SER A 100 -0.63 -13.55 8.26
CA SER A 100 -0.57 -12.79 7.00
C SER A 100 -1.35 -13.49 5.89
N GLY A 101 -2.22 -12.74 5.21
CA GLY A 101 -3.15 -13.25 4.21
C GLY A 101 -4.48 -13.80 4.78
N GLY A 102 -4.57 -14.00 6.09
CA GLY A 102 -5.79 -14.41 6.78
C GLY A 102 -6.75 -13.25 7.04
N PRO A 103 -8.04 -13.53 7.31
CA PRO A 103 -9.05 -12.49 7.49
C PRO A 103 -8.98 -11.82 8.86
N LEU A 104 -9.29 -10.52 8.88
CA LEU A 104 -9.74 -9.77 10.06
C LEU A 104 -11.26 -9.59 9.94
N LEU A 105 -12.00 -10.05 10.95
CA LEU A 105 -13.45 -10.05 10.99
C LEU A 105 -14.00 -9.10 12.05
N ASP A 106 -15.16 -8.51 11.78
CA ASP A 106 -15.96 -7.81 12.79
C ASP A 106 -16.76 -8.78 13.68
N SER A 107 -17.54 -8.24 14.60
CA SER A 107 -18.42 -9.01 15.48
C SER A 107 -19.61 -9.68 14.80
N ALA A 108 -19.94 -9.30 13.56
CA ALA A 108 -20.94 -9.99 12.74
C ALA A 108 -20.31 -11.17 11.95
N GLY A 109 -19.00 -11.35 12.03
CA GLY A 109 -18.26 -12.37 11.28
C GLY A 109 -18.01 -11.99 9.82
N SER A 110 -18.13 -10.69 9.48
CA SER A 110 -17.88 -10.19 8.14
C SER A 110 -16.42 -9.74 7.99
N LEU A 111 -15.86 -9.97 6.81
CA LEU A 111 -14.50 -9.54 6.47
C LEU A 111 -14.43 -8.01 6.46
N ILE A 112 -13.54 -7.46 7.28
CA ILE A 112 -13.26 -6.02 7.35
C ILE A 112 -11.82 -5.69 6.94
N GLY A 113 -10.94 -6.68 6.86
CA GLY A 113 -9.60 -6.51 6.29
C GLY A 113 -8.81 -7.80 6.17
N ILE A 114 -7.63 -7.71 5.55
CA ILE A 114 -6.66 -8.82 5.42
C ILE A 114 -5.45 -8.51 6.30
N ASN A 115 -5.12 -9.41 7.23
CA ASN A 115 -3.95 -9.27 8.08
C ASN A 115 -2.69 -9.28 7.21
N THR A 116 -1.82 -8.28 7.34
CA THR A 116 -0.60 -8.15 6.50
C THR A 116 0.67 -8.09 7.33
N ALA A 117 0.74 -7.19 8.31
CA ALA A 117 1.99 -6.80 8.94
C ALA A 117 1.83 -6.53 10.45
N ILE A 118 2.97 -6.43 11.13
CA ILE A 118 3.07 -5.98 12.52
C ILE A 118 4.18 -4.93 12.64
N TYR A 119 4.09 -4.10 13.67
CA TYR A 119 5.23 -3.31 14.12
C TYR A 119 5.77 -3.92 15.40
N SER A 120 6.94 -4.56 15.33
CA SER A 120 7.56 -5.21 16.48
C SER A 120 9.08 -5.26 16.39
N PRO A 121 9.82 -4.86 17.44
CA PRO A 121 11.27 -5.06 17.52
C PRO A 121 11.69 -6.53 17.57
N SER A 122 10.83 -7.43 18.08
CA SER A 122 11.15 -8.86 18.25
C SER A 122 10.74 -9.72 17.05
N GLY A 123 9.98 -9.17 16.10
CA GLY A 123 9.37 -9.93 15.00
C GLY A 123 8.17 -10.78 15.40
N ALA A 124 7.75 -10.74 16.67
CA ALA A 124 6.52 -11.34 17.18
C ALA A 124 5.54 -10.26 17.64
N SER A 125 4.25 -10.58 17.79
CA SER A 125 3.23 -9.62 18.21
C SER A 125 3.64 -8.87 19.48
N SER A 126 3.59 -7.54 19.42
CA SER A 126 3.72 -6.64 20.56
C SER A 126 2.43 -5.83 20.80
N GLY A 127 1.29 -6.33 20.32
CA GLY A 127 -0.02 -5.66 20.43
C GLY A 127 -0.28 -4.58 19.37
N VAL A 128 0.51 -4.56 18.29
CA VAL A 128 0.33 -3.63 17.17
C VAL A 128 0.38 -4.38 15.84
N GLY A 129 -0.79 -4.85 15.39
CA GLY A 129 -0.99 -5.49 14.09
C GLY A 129 -1.73 -4.59 13.10
N PHE A 130 -1.52 -4.83 11.81
CA PHE A 130 -2.14 -4.07 10.72
C PHE A 130 -2.83 -4.97 9.71
N SER A 131 -3.99 -4.51 9.23
CA SER A 131 -4.75 -5.12 8.16
C SER A 131 -5.08 -4.15 7.04
N ILE A 132 -5.02 -4.62 5.80
CA ILE A 132 -5.50 -3.86 4.63
C ILE A 132 -7.03 -3.87 4.66
N PRO A 133 -7.71 -2.73 4.57
CA PRO A 133 -9.16 -2.63 4.71
C PRO A 133 -9.90 -3.32 3.54
N VAL A 134 -11.06 -3.92 3.84
CA VAL A 134 -11.85 -4.71 2.88
C VAL A 134 -12.28 -3.90 1.64
N ASP A 135 -12.55 -2.61 1.79
CA ASP A 135 -12.95 -1.76 0.65
C ASP A 135 -11.79 -1.61 -0.35
N THR A 136 -10.54 -1.51 0.13
CA THR A 136 -9.34 -1.52 -0.71
C THR A 136 -9.13 -2.90 -1.36
N VAL A 137 -9.31 -3.98 -0.59
CA VAL A 137 -9.18 -5.35 -1.09
C VAL A 137 -10.18 -5.62 -2.20
N GLY A 138 -11.46 -5.25 -2.03
CA GLY A 138 -12.52 -5.49 -3.00
C GLY A 138 -12.19 -4.88 -4.37
N GLY A 139 -11.83 -3.60 -4.40
CA GLY A 139 -11.49 -2.92 -5.66
C GLY A 139 -10.23 -3.47 -6.36
N ILE A 140 -9.30 -4.04 -5.60
CA ILE A 140 -8.12 -4.73 -6.16
C ILE A 140 -8.49 -6.11 -6.69
N VAL A 141 -9.21 -6.91 -5.91
CA VAL A 141 -9.64 -8.26 -6.29
C VAL A 141 -10.46 -8.21 -7.57
N ASP A 142 -11.41 -7.27 -7.70
CA ASP A 142 -12.22 -7.09 -8.91
C ASP A 142 -11.35 -6.85 -10.15
N GLN A 143 -10.36 -5.95 -10.06
CA GLN A 143 -9.43 -5.68 -11.16
C GLN A 143 -8.54 -6.89 -11.49
N LEU A 144 -8.04 -7.58 -10.47
CA LEU A 144 -7.19 -8.76 -10.67
C LEU A 144 -7.97 -9.89 -11.33
N VAL A 145 -9.21 -10.14 -10.90
CA VAL A 145 -10.08 -11.17 -11.50
C VAL A 145 -10.45 -10.81 -12.94
N GLN A 146 -10.76 -9.55 -13.22
CA GLN A 146 -11.21 -9.12 -14.55
C GLN A 146 -10.08 -8.95 -15.56
N PHE A 147 -8.93 -8.40 -15.13
CA PHE A 147 -7.86 -7.95 -16.04
C PHE A 147 -6.51 -8.63 -15.77
N GLY A 148 -6.38 -9.42 -14.70
CA GLY A 148 -5.12 -10.04 -14.29
C GLY A 148 -4.10 -9.06 -13.69
N LYS A 149 -4.43 -7.77 -13.58
CA LYS A 149 -3.54 -6.72 -13.05
C LYS A 149 -4.32 -5.50 -12.58
N VAL A 150 -3.74 -4.77 -11.62
CA VAL A 150 -4.22 -3.46 -11.19
C VAL A 150 -3.58 -2.37 -12.05
N THR A 151 -4.37 -1.43 -12.56
CA THR A 151 -3.86 -0.29 -13.35
C THR A 151 -3.86 0.98 -12.50
N ARG A 152 -2.69 1.57 -12.29
CA ARG A 152 -2.53 2.83 -11.55
C ARG A 152 -2.07 3.99 -12.45
N PRO A 153 -2.49 5.23 -12.17
CA PRO A 153 -1.87 6.39 -12.77
C PRO A 153 -0.41 6.49 -12.34
N ILE A 154 0.44 6.95 -13.24
CA ILE A 154 1.83 7.30 -12.94
C ILE A 154 2.08 8.75 -13.34
N LEU A 155 2.80 9.48 -12.50
CA LEU A 155 3.33 10.79 -12.90
C LEU A 155 4.50 10.65 -13.89
N GLY A 156 5.21 9.52 -13.83
CA GLY A 156 6.34 9.21 -14.72
C GLY A 156 7.63 9.91 -14.31
N ILE A 157 7.94 9.90 -13.01
CA ILE A 157 9.17 10.44 -12.44
C ILE A 157 9.90 9.40 -11.59
N LYS A 158 11.20 9.57 -11.43
CA LYS A 158 11.96 9.05 -10.28
C LYS A 158 12.34 10.22 -9.40
N PHE A 159 12.31 10.04 -8.09
CA PHE A 159 12.58 11.11 -7.15
C PHE A 159 13.54 10.66 -6.05
N ALA A 160 14.16 11.64 -5.39
CA ALA A 160 15.16 11.39 -4.36
C ALA A 160 14.49 10.86 -3.07
N PRO A 161 15.15 9.97 -2.33
CA PRO A 161 14.70 9.59 -0.99
C PRO A 161 14.56 10.83 -0.09
N ASP A 162 13.56 10.84 0.79
CA ASP A 162 13.25 11.99 1.64
C ASP A 162 14.46 12.45 2.48
N GLN A 163 15.22 11.49 3.04
CA GLN A 163 16.44 11.79 3.81
C GLN A 163 17.50 12.56 2.99
N SER A 164 17.61 12.31 1.68
CA SER A 164 18.52 13.06 0.80
C SER A 164 18.03 14.48 0.54
N VAL A 165 16.71 14.69 0.50
CA VAL A 165 16.11 16.02 0.29
C VAL A 165 16.19 16.86 1.57
N GLU A 166 15.99 16.24 2.75
CA GLU A 166 16.15 16.90 4.05
C GLU A 166 17.57 17.43 4.27
N GLN A 167 18.60 16.67 3.86
CA GLN A 167 20.00 17.13 3.91
C GLN A 167 20.28 18.35 3.05
N LEU A 168 19.48 18.57 1.99
CA LEU A 168 19.54 19.75 1.14
C LEU A 168 18.75 20.94 1.71
N GLY A 169 18.04 20.75 2.83
CA GLY A 169 17.22 21.78 3.47
C GLY A 169 15.98 22.17 2.67
N VAL A 170 15.51 21.31 1.75
CA VAL A 170 14.33 21.59 0.92
C VAL A 170 13.14 20.76 1.38
N SER A 171 11.93 21.31 1.24
CA SER A 171 10.68 20.58 1.44
C SER A 171 10.03 20.27 0.09
N GLY A 172 9.57 19.03 -0.09
CA GLY A 172 8.95 18.55 -1.33
C GLY A 172 9.68 17.35 -1.91
N VAL A 173 9.31 16.99 -3.14
CA VAL A 173 9.85 15.81 -3.82
C VAL A 173 10.79 16.25 -4.95
N LEU A 174 12.10 16.03 -4.76
CA LEU A 174 13.12 16.35 -5.76
C LEU A 174 13.09 15.35 -6.93
N VAL A 175 12.86 15.85 -8.13
CA VAL A 175 12.83 15.04 -9.35
C VAL A 175 14.26 14.66 -9.77
N LEU A 176 14.56 13.37 -9.76
CA LEU A 176 15.83 12.82 -10.23
C LEU A 176 15.78 12.47 -11.72
N ASP A 177 14.65 11.96 -12.18
CA ASP A 177 14.45 11.58 -13.57
C ASP A 177 12.99 11.85 -13.98
N ALA A 178 12.81 12.29 -15.21
CA ALA A 178 11.51 12.53 -15.85
C ALA A 178 11.66 12.20 -17.34
N PRO A 179 11.46 10.93 -17.73
CA PRO A 179 11.65 10.51 -19.11
C PRO A 179 10.81 11.33 -20.08
N ALA A 180 11.41 11.80 -21.17
CA ALA A 180 10.73 12.65 -22.17
C ALA A 180 9.49 11.99 -22.81
N SER A 181 9.43 10.66 -22.81
CA SER A 181 8.26 9.89 -23.28
C SER A 181 7.13 9.79 -22.24
N GLY A 182 7.42 10.02 -20.96
CA GLY A 182 6.48 9.92 -19.84
C GLY A 182 5.65 11.20 -19.61
N PRO A 183 4.58 11.13 -18.79
CA PRO A 183 3.68 12.27 -18.57
C PRO A 183 4.39 13.53 -18.04
N ALA A 184 5.18 13.41 -16.97
CA ALA A 184 5.92 14.54 -16.40
C ALA A 184 6.94 15.14 -17.38
N GLY A 185 7.69 14.30 -18.11
CA GLY A 185 8.66 14.79 -19.10
C GLY A 185 7.98 15.55 -20.25
N LYS A 186 6.85 15.06 -20.76
CA LYS A 186 6.03 15.76 -21.76
C LYS A 186 5.44 17.07 -21.24
N ALA A 187 5.17 17.16 -19.94
CA ALA A 187 4.72 18.37 -19.28
C ALA A 187 5.85 19.37 -18.96
N GLY A 188 7.12 19.01 -19.24
CA GLY A 188 8.27 19.89 -19.10
C GLY A 188 8.96 19.84 -17.73
N LEU A 189 8.66 18.84 -16.88
CA LEU A 189 9.32 18.67 -15.59
C LEU A 189 10.82 18.38 -15.79
N ARG A 190 11.68 19.15 -15.10
CA ARG A 190 13.13 19.09 -15.29
C ARG A 190 13.77 18.16 -14.27
N PRO A 191 14.53 17.14 -14.70
CA PRO A 191 15.24 16.26 -13.79
C PRO A 191 16.52 16.90 -13.27
N THR A 192 16.98 16.40 -12.11
CA THR A 192 18.31 16.69 -11.56
C THR A 192 19.40 16.13 -12.48
N LYS A 193 20.45 16.91 -12.73
CA LYS A 193 21.57 16.54 -13.63
C LYS A 193 22.91 16.83 -12.98
N ARG A 194 23.99 16.32 -13.60
CA ARG A 194 25.35 16.77 -13.32
C ARG A 194 25.82 17.68 -14.44
N ASP A 195 26.47 18.79 -14.09
CA ASP A 195 27.13 19.65 -15.07
C ASP A 195 28.47 19.07 -15.54
N ALA A 196 29.15 19.77 -16.46
CA ALA A 196 30.44 19.36 -17.01
C ALA A 196 31.56 19.25 -15.95
N TYR A 197 31.38 19.88 -14.78
CA TYR A 197 32.31 19.85 -13.65
C TYR A 197 31.92 18.79 -12.60
N GLY A 198 30.91 17.97 -12.90
CA GLY A 198 30.40 16.93 -12.00
C GLY A 198 29.54 17.45 -10.86
N ARG A 199 29.24 18.76 -10.81
CA ARG A 199 28.40 19.38 -9.79
C ARG A 199 26.94 19.05 -10.05
N LEU A 200 26.19 18.85 -8.98
CA LEU A 200 24.78 18.50 -9.06
C LEU A 200 23.94 19.75 -9.30
N VAL A 201 23.23 19.79 -10.42
CA VAL A 201 22.26 20.81 -10.78
C VAL A 201 20.88 20.25 -10.46
N LEU A 202 20.29 20.73 -9.38
CA LEU A 202 18.99 20.29 -8.90
C LEU A 202 17.90 20.55 -9.95
N GLY A 203 17.04 19.56 -10.13
CA GLY A 203 15.86 19.65 -10.98
C GLY A 203 14.71 20.39 -10.31
N ASP A 204 13.52 20.15 -10.82
CA ASP A 204 12.29 20.63 -10.21
C ASP A 204 12.02 19.88 -8.90
N ILE A 205 11.44 20.61 -7.94
CA ILE A 205 11.00 20.07 -6.65
C ILE A 205 9.50 20.23 -6.57
N ILE A 206 8.76 19.12 -6.51
CA ILE A 206 7.30 19.13 -6.44
C ILE A 206 6.88 19.48 -5.01
N THR A 207 6.11 20.56 -4.86
CA THR A 207 5.64 21.07 -3.57
C THR A 207 4.12 21.01 -3.42
N SER A 208 3.39 20.80 -4.52
CA SER A 208 1.97 20.46 -4.47
C SER A 208 1.47 19.73 -5.72
N VAL A 209 0.41 18.95 -5.56
CA VAL A 209 -0.36 18.31 -6.64
C VAL A 209 -1.84 18.59 -6.41
N ASN A 210 -2.54 19.15 -7.41
CA ASN A 210 -3.95 19.56 -7.33
C ASN A 210 -4.25 20.45 -6.11
N GLY A 211 -3.32 21.36 -5.78
CA GLY A 211 -3.42 22.25 -4.62
C GLY A 211 -3.17 21.58 -3.26
N LYS A 212 -3.01 20.24 -3.20
CA LYS A 212 -2.61 19.52 -1.99
C LYS A 212 -1.10 19.62 -1.82
N LYS A 213 -0.67 20.09 -0.65
CA LYS A 213 0.76 20.23 -0.32
C LYS A 213 1.47 18.87 -0.36
N VAL A 214 2.69 18.87 -0.89
CA VAL A 214 3.61 17.73 -0.93
C VAL A 214 4.87 18.11 -0.18
N ASN A 215 5.11 17.49 0.98
CA ASN A 215 6.33 17.72 1.75
C ASN A 215 7.37 16.62 1.52
N ASN A 216 6.94 15.41 1.15
CA ASN A 216 7.77 14.21 1.01
C ASN A 216 7.16 13.20 0.02
N GLY A 217 7.85 12.07 -0.20
CA GLY A 217 7.40 11.01 -1.08
C GLY A 217 6.07 10.37 -0.67
N SER A 218 5.81 10.19 0.63
CA SER A 218 4.54 9.65 1.13
C SER A 218 3.34 10.54 0.75
N ASP A 219 3.47 11.86 0.89
CA ASP A 219 2.45 12.81 0.47
C ASP A 219 2.16 12.70 -1.03
N LEU A 220 3.20 12.59 -1.85
CA LEU A 220 3.05 12.44 -3.30
C LEU A 220 2.31 11.15 -3.65
N TYR A 221 2.71 10.01 -3.08
CA TYR A 221 2.02 8.74 -3.29
C TYR A 221 0.56 8.80 -2.85
N ARG A 222 0.28 9.35 -1.67
CA ARG A 222 -1.09 9.49 -1.14
C ARG A 222 -1.99 10.32 -2.05
N ILE A 223 -1.47 11.37 -2.68
CA ILE A 223 -2.25 12.17 -3.63
C ILE A 223 -2.47 11.41 -4.95
N LEU A 224 -1.44 10.76 -5.47
CA LEU A 224 -1.52 10.01 -6.73
C LEU A 224 -2.43 8.77 -6.64
N ASP A 225 -2.49 8.12 -5.47
CA ASP A 225 -3.38 6.98 -5.22
C ASP A 225 -4.87 7.34 -5.33
N GLN A 226 -5.21 8.63 -5.21
CA GLN A 226 -6.58 9.14 -5.35
C GLN A 226 -6.91 9.54 -6.80
N CYS A 227 -5.92 9.57 -7.69
CA CYS A 227 -6.08 9.98 -9.08
C CYS A 227 -6.53 8.80 -9.95
N LYS A 228 -7.12 9.11 -11.10
CA LYS A 228 -7.43 8.12 -12.15
C LYS A 228 -6.48 8.22 -13.33
N VAL A 229 -6.32 7.11 -14.05
CA VAL A 229 -5.60 7.13 -15.33
C VAL A 229 -6.28 8.12 -16.28
N GLY A 230 -5.50 8.99 -16.91
CA GLY A 230 -5.99 10.03 -17.81
C GLY A 230 -6.45 11.32 -17.12
N GLU A 231 -6.49 11.35 -15.78
CA GLU A 231 -6.76 12.58 -15.04
C GLU A 231 -5.62 13.59 -15.24
N LYS A 232 -5.99 14.84 -15.53
CA LYS A 232 -5.02 15.95 -15.58
C LYS A 232 -4.78 16.44 -14.17
N VAL A 233 -3.53 16.37 -13.73
CA VAL A 233 -3.10 16.90 -12.43
C VAL A 233 -2.27 18.17 -12.61
N LEU A 234 -2.48 19.16 -11.75
CA LEU A 234 -1.67 20.38 -11.70
C LEU A 234 -0.56 20.21 -10.66
N THR A 235 0.69 20.18 -11.11
CA THR A 235 1.87 20.16 -10.24
C THR A 235 2.42 21.57 -10.09
N HIS A 236 2.64 22.03 -8.85
CA HIS A 236 3.52 23.18 -8.63
C HIS A 236 4.91 22.67 -8.26
N SER A 237 5.90 23.19 -8.95
CA SER A 237 7.30 22.92 -8.66
C SER A 237 8.10 24.21 -8.54
N SER A 238 9.04 24.24 -7.60
CA SER A 238 10.06 25.29 -7.57
C SER A 238 11.28 24.82 -8.36
N THR A 239 11.93 25.75 -9.04
CA THR A 239 13.30 25.53 -9.48
C THR A 239 14.17 25.68 -8.24
N ALA A 240 14.97 24.68 -7.90
CA ALA A 240 15.95 24.84 -6.84
C ALA A 240 17.00 25.87 -7.28
N ALA A 241 16.82 27.12 -6.87
CA ALA A 241 17.86 28.13 -7.00
C ALA A 241 18.99 27.73 -6.05
N LEU A 242 20.16 27.40 -6.62
CA LEU A 242 21.39 27.23 -5.86
C LEU A 242 21.72 28.57 -5.18
N SER A 243 21.39 28.70 -3.90
CA SER A 243 22.04 29.71 -3.05
C SER A 243 23.49 29.27 -2.86
N SER A 244 24.39 29.89 -3.62
CA SER A 244 25.84 29.80 -3.43
C SER A 244 26.23 30.27 -2.03
N PHE A 245 26.98 29.43 -1.31
CA PHE A 245 27.88 29.88 -0.24
C PHE A 245 29.24 30.23 -0.85
#